data_AF-A0A918Y266-F1
#
_entry.id   AF-A0A918Y266-F1
#
_cell.length_a   1.000
_cell.length_b   1.000
_cell.length_c   1.000
_cell.angle_alpha   90.00
_cell.angle_beta   90.00
_cell.angle_gamma   90.00
#
_symmetry.space_group_name_H-M   'P 1'
#
loop_
_entity.id
_entity.type
_entity.pdbx_description
1 polymer ?
#
loop_
_entity_poly.entity_id
_entity_poly.type
_entity_poly.pdbx_seq_one_letter_code
_entity_poly.pdbx_strand_id
1 'polypeptide(L)'
;MQSPHPPHPPHPPHPPRPPYPPHPGPPPGESDRSLVARLRDPDGGHHAVALLLARHWRATYDYAVICLAGPGSSAAMVATAAFRQVLRRLTGGAVGGALRPQLLAAARETVRQWAADEAACVVLPELRRPGGGRALRAVRSITPEKRQLAERAFQALPAAFQCLLWHTEVEAEPITIPAGLLALGTETAEGALRQAREQFRAGCVRAHRELAPTSECRFHNRLLDVPMRRGGALLPDVRRHLRECGHCRSAAEQLAHFDDALDVLLAESVLGWGARRYLDSRPMRGGTVTASAPGGRPGPLGRPGSPGLPGPSGASGPTGPSGVSGPSRVPGPSRASGVIGSVGAGRHRGGSAGREPLSRRHRKAVALGIGLTSLVLLATVLVAKGWTDDGAVRGPRVPWGAPTTGAAHPSRAGAPAGAVLGLP
;
A
#
# COMPACT_ATOMS: atom_id res chain seq x y z
N MET A 1 -67.03 -28.68 31.23
CA MET A 1 -67.22 -28.23 29.83
C MET A 1 -66.04 -27.34 29.46
N GLN A 2 -65.08 -27.88 28.73
CA GLN A 2 -63.96 -27.13 28.14
C GLN A 2 -63.89 -27.54 26.68
N SER A 3 -64.10 -26.56 25.80
CA SER A 3 -64.14 -26.75 24.34
C SER A 3 -62.75 -27.09 23.80
N PRO A 4 -62.61 -28.01 22.84
CA PRO A 4 -61.33 -28.33 22.22
C PRO A 4 -60.90 -27.22 21.24
N HIS A 5 -59.62 -26.83 21.31
CA HIS A 5 -58.98 -25.92 20.37
C HIS A 5 -58.90 -26.50 18.95
N PRO A 6 -59.04 -25.68 17.89
CA PRO A 6 -58.87 -26.14 16.52
C PRO A 6 -57.38 -26.35 16.16
N PRO A 7 -57.06 -27.26 15.22
CA PRO A 7 -55.67 -27.55 14.85
C PRO A 7 -55.04 -26.42 14.02
N HIS A 8 -53.75 -26.14 14.27
CA HIS A 8 -52.93 -25.22 13.49
C HIS A 8 -52.66 -25.75 12.07
N PRO A 9 -52.64 -24.87 11.04
CA PRO A 9 -52.33 -25.28 9.67
C PRO A 9 -50.83 -25.60 9.50
N PRO A 10 -50.45 -26.50 8.56
CA PRO A 10 -49.06 -26.88 8.34
C PRO A 10 -48.25 -25.74 7.70
N HIS A 11 -47.06 -25.47 8.23
CA HIS A 11 -46.09 -24.56 7.62
C HIS A 11 -45.55 -25.13 6.29
N PRO A 12 -45.50 -24.34 5.19
CA PRO A 12 -44.90 -24.80 3.94
C PRO A 12 -43.36 -24.93 4.09
N PRO A 13 -42.74 -25.97 3.51
CA PRO A 13 -41.33 -26.31 3.75
C PRO A 13 -40.31 -25.38 3.06
N HIS A 14 -40.75 -24.41 2.26
CA HIS A 14 -39.84 -23.52 1.53
C HIS A 14 -40.36 -22.07 1.47
N PRO A 15 -39.50 -21.06 1.69
CA PRO A 15 -39.87 -19.67 1.49
C PRO A 15 -40.21 -19.40 0.02
N PRO A 16 -41.16 -18.49 -0.27
CA PRO A 16 -41.54 -18.17 -1.65
C PRO A 16 -40.33 -17.65 -2.41
N ARG A 17 -40.14 -18.14 -3.64
CA ARG A 17 -39.11 -17.62 -4.54
C ARG A 17 -39.44 -16.16 -4.85
N PRO A 18 -38.45 -15.25 -4.84
CA PRO A 18 -38.69 -13.85 -5.18
C PRO A 18 -39.28 -13.72 -6.59
N PRO A 19 -40.23 -12.80 -6.80
CA PRO A 19 -40.97 -12.65 -8.06
C PRO A 19 -40.12 -12.16 -9.25
N TYR A 20 -38.84 -11.85 -9.03
CA TYR A 20 -37.90 -11.47 -10.06
C TYR A 20 -36.60 -12.27 -9.90
N PRO A 21 -35.93 -12.65 -11.01
CA PRO A 21 -34.55 -13.09 -10.92
C PRO A 21 -33.75 -11.99 -10.21
N PRO A 22 -32.77 -12.33 -9.36
CA PRO A 22 -31.87 -11.30 -8.84
C PRO A 22 -31.36 -10.51 -10.03
N HIS A 23 -31.40 -9.18 -9.95
CA HIS A 23 -30.75 -8.34 -10.95
C HIS A 23 -29.37 -8.94 -11.21
N PRO A 24 -28.95 -9.11 -12.49
CA PRO A 24 -27.56 -9.37 -12.77
C PRO A 24 -26.78 -8.34 -11.96
N GLY A 25 -25.97 -8.80 -11.01
CA GLY A 25 -25.08 -7.90 -10.31
C GLY A 25 -24.32 -7.08 -11.35
N PRO A 26 -23.87 -5.86 -11.02
CA PRO A 26 -22.99 -5.13 -11.93
C PRO A 26 -21.94 -6.11 -12.44
N PRO A 27 -21.67 -6.16 -13.76
CA PRO A 27 -20.80 -7.16 -14.35
C PRO A 27 -19.54 -7.21 -13.50
N PRO A 28 -19.11 -8.40 -13.03
CA PRO A 28 -18.04 -8.51 -12.05
C PRO A 28 -16.89 -7.64 -12.53
N GLY A 29 -16.60 -6.57 -11.77
CA GLY A 29 -15.63 -5.56 -12.20
C GLY A 29 -14.36 -6.28 -12.60
N GLU A 30 -13.92 -6.11 -13.85
CA GLU A 30 -12.79 -6.88 -14.37
C GLU A 30 -11.57 -6.63 -13.49
N SER A 31 -11.21 -7.59 -12.65
CA SER A 31 -10.11 -7.45 -11.69
C SER A 31 -8.79 -7.26 -12.43
N ASP A 32 -7.84 -6.56 -11.82
CA ASP A 32 -6.51 -6.38 -12.44
C ASP A 32 -5.84 -7.72 -12.73
N ARG A 33 -6.06 -8.73 -11.87
CA ARG A 33 -5.55 -10.10 -12.11
C ARG A 33 -6.18 -10.72 -13.36
N SER A 34 -7.49 -10.55 -13.56
CA SER A 34 -8.21 -11.04 -14.74
C SER A 34 -7.73 -10.32 -16.01
N LEU A 35 -7.54 -9.00 -15.95
CA LEU A 35 -7.00 -8.21 -17.07
C LEU A 35 -5.58 -8.66 -17.44
N VAL A 36 -4.72 -8.87 -16.44
CA VAL A 36 -3.35 -9.36 -16.66
C VAL A 36 -3.34 -10.76 -17.29
N ALA A 37 -4.25 -11.65 -16.88
CA ALA A 37 -4.36 -12.97 -17.48
C ALA A 37 -4.76 -12.90 -18.96
N ARG A 38 -5.58 -11.92 -19.35
CA ARG A 38 -5.99 -11.65 -20.74
C ARG A 38 -4.90 -11.02 -21.60
N LEU A 39 -3.78 -10.55 -21.06
CA LEU A 39 -2.70 -9.97 -21.88
C LEU A 39 -2.03 -10.97 -22.83
N ARG A 40 -2.22 -12.27 -22.60
CA ARG A 40 -1.74 -13.33 -23.49
C ARG A 40 -2.71 -13.66 -24.63
N ASP A 41 -3.95 -13.19 -24.52
CA ASP A 41 -5.01 -13.41 -25.49
C ASP A 41 -4.86 -12.40 -26.66
N PRO A 42 -4.70 -12.87 -27.91
CA PRO A 42 -4.60 -12.00 -29.09
C PRO A 42 -5.80 -11.07 -29.27
N ASP A 43 -7.01 -11.54 -28.97
CA ASP A 43 -8.26 -10.83 -29.28
C ASP A 43 -8.73 -9.96 -28.11
N GLY A 44 -8.40 -10.37 -26.88
CA GLY A 44 -8.78 -9.69 -25.64
C GLY A 44 -7.73 -8.72 -25.07
N GLY A 45 -6.49 -8.76 -25.56
CA GLY A 45 -5.35 -8.03 -24.99
C GLY A 45 -5.49 -6.51 -25.06
N HIS A 46 -6.06 -5.97 -26.15
CA HIS A 46 -6.19 -4.51 -26.34
C HIS A 46 -7.11 -3.86 -25.31
N HIS A 47 -8.27 -4.47 -25.05
CA HIS A 47 -9.20 -3.96 -24.04
C HIS A 47 -8.57 -4.01 -22.64
N ALA A 48 -7.87 -5.10 -22.32
CA ALA A 48 -7.19 -5.24 -21.05
C ALA A 48 -6.10 -4.18 -20.85
N VAL A 49 -5.26 -3.93 -21.86
CA VAL A 49 -4.25 -2.85 -21.82
C VAL A 49 -4.90 -1.49 -21.62
N ALA A 50 -5.99 -1.19 -22.33
CA ALA A 50 -6.69 0.09 -22.21
C ALA A 50 -7.24 0.32 -20.80
N LEU A 51 -7.86 -0.69 -20.18
CA LEU A 51 -8.36 -0.60 -18.80
C LEU A 51 -7.23 -0.45 -17.77
N LEU A 52 -6.14 -1.20 -17.92
CA LEU A 52 -4.97 -1.09 -17.05
C LEU A 52 -4.32 0.30 -17.14
N LEU A 53 -4.22 0.85 -18.35
CA LEU A 53 -3.78 2.24 -18.55
C LEU A 53 -4.74 3.21 -17.88
N ALA A 54 -6.05 3.12 -18.14
CA ALA A 54 -7.03 4.03 -17.55
C ALA A 54 -6.96 4.08 -16.01
N ARG A 55 -6.73 2.93 -15.37
CA ARG A 55 -6.66 2.80 -13.90
C ARG A 55 -5.35 3.26 -13.27
N HIS A 56 -4.22 3.07 -13.95
CA HIS A 56 -2.89 3.22 -13.33
C HIS A 56 -2.01 4.30 -13.97
N TRP A 57 -2.43 4.86 -15.11
CA TRP A 57 -1.64 5.84 -15.85
C TRP A 57 -1.35 7.08 -15.02
N ARG A 58 -2.37 7.66 -14.38
CA ARG A 58 -2.21 8.93 -13.68
C ARG A 58 -1.19 8.86 -12.54
N ALA A 59 -1.32 7.85 -11.68
CA ALA A 59 -0.36 7.57 -10.60
C ALA A 59 1.07 7.40 -11.13
N THR A 60 1.24 6.61 -12.20
CA THR A 60 2.54 6.35 -12.82
C THR A 60 3.16 7.61 -13.43
N TYR A 61 2.34 8.42 -14.12
CA TYR A 61 2.75 9.70 -14.68
C TYR A 61 3.17 10.69 -13.60
N ASP A 62 2.34 10.88 -12.56
CA ASP A 62 2.65 11.80 -11.45
C ASP A 62 3.98 11.44 -10.78
N TYR A 63 4.24 10.15 -10.58
CA TYR A 63 5.51 9.72 -10.02
C TYR A 63 6.69 9.88 -10.98
N ALA A 64 6.49 9.69 -12.27
CA ALA A 64 7.51 10.00 -13.28
C ALA A 64 7.87 11.49 -13.29
N VAL A 65 6.89 12.38 -13.13
CA VAL A 65 7.11 13.84 -12.96
C VAL A 65 7.99 14.11 -11.74
N ILE A 66 7.74 13.44 -10.62
CA ILE A 66 8.55 13.55 -9.41
C ILE A 66 9.98 13.05 -9.66
N CYS A 67 10.13 11.91 -10.35
CA CYS A 67 11.43 11.31 -10.69
C CYS A 67 12.28 12.16 -11.64
N LEU A 68 11.64 12.89 -12.56
CA LEU A 68 12.30 13.82 -13.48
C LEU A 68 12.42 15.24 -12.94
N ALA A 69 11.86 15.51 -11.76
CA ALA A 69 11.74 16.85 -11.19
C ALA A 69 11.14 17.87 -12.18
N GLY A 70 10.08 17.47 -12.89
CA GLY A 70 9.29 18.37 -13.73
C GLY A 70 8.36 17.64 -14.69
N PRO A 71 7.22 18.27 -15.06
CA PRO A 71 6.26 17.70 -15.98
C PRO A 71 6.77 17.74 -17.43
N GLY A 72 6.09 17.04 -18.32
CA GLY A 72 6.36 17.09 -19.77
C GLY A 72 6.21 15.74 -20.48
N SER A 73 6.60 15.72 -21.76
CA SER A 73 6.59 14.53 -22.61
C SER A 73 7.54 13.44 -22.10
N SER A 74 8.68 13.82 -21.52
CA SER A 74 9.64 12.89 -20.90
C SER A 74 9.00 12.04 -19.80
N ALA A 75 8.11 12.64 -18.98
CA ALA A 75 7.38 11.90 -17.94
C ALA A 75 6.38 10.91 -18.53
N ALA A 76 5.70 11.27 -19.63
CA ALA A 76 4.82 10.35 -20.35
C ALA A 76 5.62 9.18 -20.97
N MET A 77 6.79 9.45 -21.57
CA MET A 77 7.67 8.42 -22.11
C MET A 77 8.15 7.44 -21.02
N VAL A 78 8.53 7.95 -19.84
CA VAL A 78 8.90 7.11 -18.68
C VAL A 78 7.71 6.27 -18.24
N ALA A 79 6.52 6.85 -18.10
CA ALA A 79 5.33 6.11 -17.71
C ALA A 79 5.01 4.99 -18.72
N THR A 80 5.01 5.30 -20.03
CA THR A 80 4.82 4.30 -21.09
C THR A 80 5.87 3.19 -21.04
N ALA A 81 7.15 3.54 -20.82
CA ALA A 81 8.21 2.56 -20.68
C ALA A 81 8.02 1.65 -19.46
N ALA A 82 7.59 2.21 -18.32
CA ALA A 82 7.26 1.47 -17.10
C ALA A 82 6.11 0.47 -17.32
N PHE A 83 5.02 0.91 -17.96
CA PHE A 83 3.92 0.04 -18.36
C PHE A 83 4.41 -1.10 -19.25
N ARG A 84 5.12 -0.77 -20.34
CA ARG A 84 5.67 -1.78 -21.25
C ARG A 84 6.55 -2.80 -20.52
N GLN A 85 7.40 -2.35 -19.60
CA GLN A 85 8.27 -3.23 -18.82
C GLN A 85 7.47 -4.14 -17.88
N VAL A 86 6.49 -3.60 -17.15
CA VAL A 86 5.66 -4.38 -16.22
C VAL A 86 4.81 -5.39 -16.98
N LEU A 87 4.09 -4.96 -18.01
CA LEU A 87 3.24 -5.85 -18.82
C LEU A 87 4.05 -6.96 -19.47
N ARG A 88 5.24 -6.67 -20.02
CA ARG A 88 6.16 -7.68 -20.57
C ARG A 88 6.62 -8.71 -19.53
N ARG A 89 6.87 -8.28 -18.28
CA ARG A 89 7.22 -9.22 -17.20
C ARG A 89 6.05 -10.13 -16.84
N LEU A 90 4.84 -9.58 -16.79
CA LEU A 90 3.63 -10.33 -16.45
C LEU A 90 3.24 -11.33 -17.55
N THR A 91 3.32 -10.94 -18.82
CA THR A 91 3.10 -11.87 -19.94
C THR A 91 4.15 -12.99 -19.94
N GLY A 92 5.38 -12.68 -19.55
CA GLY A 92 6.47 -13.63 -19.34
C GLY A 92 6.34 -14.55 -18.11
N GLY A 93 5.24 -14.50 -17.35
CA GLY A 93 4.96 -15.44 -16.26
C GLY A 93 5.43 -15.01 -14.87
N ALA A 94 5.90 -13.77 -14.71
CA ALA A 94 6.25 -13.26 -13.38
C ALA A 94 5.02 -13.24 -12.45
N VAL A 95 5.17 -13.78 -11.23
CA VAL A 95 4.15 -13.67 -10.18
C VAL A 95 4.10 -12.22 -9.71
N GLY A 96 2.91 -11.62 -9.78
CA GLY A 96 2.70 -10.20 -9.48
C GLY A 96 2.37 -9.94 -8.01
N GLY A 97 2.79 -8.78 -7.53
CA GLY A 97 2.23 -8.07 -6.38
C GLY A 97 1.18 -7.06 -6.85
N ALA A 98 0.92 -6.03 -6.05
CA ALA A 98 0.01 -4.97 -6.47
C ALA A 98 0.57 -4.18 -7.67
N LEU A 99 -0.26 -4.00 -8.71
CA LEU A 99 0.19 -3.48 -9.99
C LEU A 99 0.72 -2.04 -9.91
N ARG A 100 0.05 -1.17 -9.15
CA ARG A 100 0.44 0.24 -9.01
C ARG A 100 1.84 0.40 -8.40
N PRO A 101 2.17 -0.17 -7.22
CA PRO A 101 3.55 -0.21 -6.72
C PRO A 101 4.59 -0.68 -7.74
N GLN A 102 4.28 -1.71 -8.53
CA GLN A 102 5.20 -2.24 -9.53
C GLN A 102 5.46 -1.25 -10.67
N LEU A 103 4.42 -0.54 -11.12
CA LEU A 103 4.52 0.51 -12.14
C LEU A 103 5.33 1.70 -11.64
N LEU A 104 5.09 2.14 -10.40
CA LEU A 104 5.86 3.23 -9.80
C LEU A 104 7.34 2.86 -9.67
N ALA A 105 7.63 1.66 -9.15
CA ALA A 105 8.99 1.16 -9.04
C ALA A 105 9.68 1.05 -10.42
N ALA A 106 8.95 0.61 -11.45
CA ALA A 106 9.45 0.54 -12.83
C ALA A 106 9.71 1.93 -13.44
N ALA A 107 8.88 2.94 -13.15
CA ALA A 107 9.09 4.31 -13.60
C ALA A 107 10.37 4.91 -13.00
N ARG A 108 10.57 4.76 -11.69
CA ARG A 108 11.82 5.20 -11.01
C ARG A 108 13.04 4.49 -11.59
N GLU A 109 12.95 3.18 -11.80
CA GLU A 109 14.05 2.39 -12.36
C GLU A 109 14.37 2.80 -13.81
N THR A 110 13.35 3.09 -14.61
CA THR A 110 13.51 3.63 -15.97
C THR A 110 14.28 4.95 -15.95
N VAL A 111 13.88 5.89 -15.08
CA VAL A 111 14.60 7.18 -14.94
C VAL A 111 16.04 6.96 -14.48
N ARG A 112 16.27 6.06 -13.52
CA ARG A 112 17.61 5.73 -13.04
C ARG A 112 18.50 5.17 -14.16
N GLN A 113 17.96 4.28 -14.99
CA GLN A 113 18.67 3.69 -16.13
C GLN A 113 18.99 4.75 -17.19
N TRP A 114 18.00 5.56 -17.59
CA TRP A 114 18.21 6.60 -18.60
C TRP A 114 19.16 7.70 -18.12
N ALA A 115 19.11 8.07 -16.83
CA ALA A 115 20.04 9.05 -16.26
C ALA A 115 21.50 8.53 -16.18
N ALA A 116 21.70 7.21 -16.20
CA ALA A 116 23.02 6.60 -16.28
C ALA A 116 23.57 6.51 -17.72
N ASP A 117 22.69 6.63 -18.72
CA ASP A 117 23.03 6.63 -20.14
C ASP A 117 23.28 8.07 -20.63
N GLU A 118 24.52 8.36 -21.02
CA GLU A 118 24.89 9.70 -21.50
C GLU A 118 24.21 10.07 -22.82
N ALA A 119 23.91 9.12 -23.70
CA ALA A 119 23.20 9.38 -24.95
C ALA A 119 21.74 9.74 -24.67
N ALA A 120 21.07 9.03 -23.77
CA ALA A 120 19.72 9.37 -23.31
C ALA A 120 19.69 10.78 -22.67
N CYS A 121 20.72 11.14 -21.90
CA CYS A 121 20.83 12.47 -21.30
C CYS A 121 21.07 13.60 -22.31
N VAL A 122 21.61 13.31 -23.50
CA VAL A 122 21.71 14.29 -24.59
C VAL A 122 20.33 14.57 -25.18
N VAL A 123 19.51 13.53 -25.38
CA VAL A 123 18.16 13.65 -25.94
C VAL A 123 17.16 14.23 -24.93
N LEU A 124 17.31 13.88 -23.65
CA LEU A 124 16.43 14.27 -22.55
C LEU A 124 17.23 15.00 -21.45
N PRO A 125 17.47 16.32 -21.59
CA PRO A 125 18.24 17.09 -20.62
C PRO A 125 17.65 17.08 -19.20
N GLU A 126 16.35 16.80 -19.05
CA GLU A 126 15.69 16.72 -17.74
C GLU A 126 16.28 15.61 -16.84
N LEU A 127 16.85 14.56 -17.44
CA LEU A 127 17.51 13.47 -16.71
C LEU A 127 18.70 13.97 -15.88
N ARG A 128 19.33 15.08 -16.27
CA ARG A 128 20.46 15.68 -15.54
C ARG A 128 20.04 16.59 -14.39
N ARG A 129 18.74 16.85 -14.19
CA ARG A 129 18.27 17.72 -13.11
C ARG A 129 18.71 17.18 -11.73
N PRO A 130 19.25 18.03 -10.84
CA PRO A 130 19.80 17.60 -9.56
C PRO A 130 18.73 17.02 -8.62
N GLY A 131 17.48 17.51 -8.68
CA GLY A 131 16.37 17.01 -7.87
C GLY A 131 15.63 15.78 -8.45
N GLY A 132 16.12 15.23 -9.56
CA GLY A 132 15.50 14.15 -10.33
C GLY A 132 16.50 13.07 -10.73
N GLY A 133 16.64 12.81 -12.04
CA GLY A 133 17.46 11.73 -12.60
C GLY A 133 18.90 11.70 -12.11
N ARG A 134 19.58 12.86 -11.98
CA ARG A 134 20.96 12.92 -11.46
C ARG A 134 21.06 12.44 -10.02
N ALA A 135 20.12 12.84 -9.15
CA ALA A 135 20.07 12.33 -7.79
C ALA A 135 19.75 10.84 -7.78
N LEU A 136 18.76 10.39 -8.55
CA LEU A 136 18.39 8.98 -8.65
C LEU A 136 19.55 8.08 -9.11
N ARG A 137 20.37 8.53 -10.06
CA ARG A 137 21.59 7.83 -10.51
C ARG A 137 22.60 7.63 -9.37
N ALA A 138 22.70 8.60 -8.45
CA ALA A 138 23.64 8.56 -7.33
C ALA A 138 23.16 7.71 -6.13
N VAL A 139 21.87 7.32 -6.10
CA VAL A 139 21.31 6.51 -5.02
C VAL A 139 21.85 5.07 -5.10
N ARG A 140 22.58 4.64 -4.07
CA ARG A 140 23.11 3.27 -3.96
C ARG A 140 22.07 2.26 -3.48
N SER A 141 21.20 2.66 -2.56
CA SER A 141 20.09 1.84 -2.06
C SER A 141 18.80 2.65 -2.14
N ILE A 142 17.81 2.10 -2.86
CA ILE A 142 16.52 2.77 -3.06
C ILE A 142 15.77 2.90 -1.74
N THR A 143 15.77 1.82 -0.95
CA THR A 143 15.09 1.77 0.35
C THR A 143 16.08 2.19 1.44
N PRO A 144 15.73 3.17 2.29
CA PRO A 144 16.54 3.51 3.45
C PRO A 144 16.70 2.30 4.38
N GLU A 145 17.87 2.15 5.02
CA GLU A 145 18.11 1.02 5.95
C GLU A 145 17.04 0.91 7.04
N LYS A 146 16.58 2.07 7.55
CA LYS A 146 15.49 2.18 8.53
C LYS A 146 14.10 1.74 8.02
N ARG A 147 13.96 1.30 6.77
CA ARG A 147 12.70 0.83 6.15
C ARG A 147 12.78 -0.62 5.66
N GLN A 148 13.92 -1.30 5.83
CA GLN A 148 14.11 -2.68 5.35
C GLN A 148 13.12 -3.68 5.94
N LEU A 149 12.67 -3.48 7.19
CA LEU A 149 11.70 -4.37 7.84
C LEU A 149 10.33 -4.27 7.15
N ALA A 150 9.84 -3.04 6.96
CA ALA A 150 8.59 -2.76 6.25
C ALA A 150 8.67 -3.18 4.78
N GLU A 151 9.78 -2.94 4.08
CA GLU A 151 9.97 -3.38 2.70
C GLU A 151 9.84 -4.91 2.59
N ARG A 152 10.61 -5.66 3.40
CA ARG A 152 10.56 -7.12 3.43
C ARG A 152 9.17 -7.63 3.80
N ALA A 153 8.53 -7.01 4.78
CA ALA A 153 7.18 -7.37 5.21
C ALA A 153 6.16 -7.15 4.08
N PHE A 154 6.20 -6.02 3.39
CA PHE A 154 5.27 -5.69 2.30
C PHE A 154 5.43 -6.64 1.12
N GLN A 155 6.66 -6.92 0.70
CA GLN A 155 6.94 -7.86 -0.39
C GLN A 155 6.50 -9.29 -0.08
N ALA A 156 6.51 -9.69 1.21
CA ALA A 156 6.05 -11.00 1.65
C ALA A 156 4.52 -11.12 1.76
N LEU A 157 3.76 -10.03 1.64
CA LEU A 157 2.30 -10.08 1.67
C LEU A 157 1.73 -10.67 0.37
N PRO A 158 0.60 -11.39 0.44
CA PRO A 158 -0.23 -11.68 -0.73
C PRO A 158 -0.55 -10.42 -1.55
N ALA A 159 -0.60 -10.55 -2.87
CA ALA A 159 -0.84 -9.44 -3.79
C ALA A 159 -2.14 -8.67 -3.50
N ALA A 160 -3.19 -9.35 -3.03
CA ALA A 160 -4.45 -8.72 -2.64
C ALA A 160 -4.27 -7.77 -1.44
N PHE A 161 -3.46 -8.15 -0.44
CA PHE A 161 -3.17 -7.29 0.71
C PHE A 161 -2.25 -6.13 0.36
N GLN A 162 -1.27 -6.34 -0.52
CA GLN A 162 -0.49 -5.24 -1.08
C GLN A 162 -1.40 -4.23 -1.80
N CYS A 163 -2.38 -4.71 -2.56
CA CYS A 163 -3.33 -3.87 -3.29
C CYS A 163 -4.19 -3.05 -2.33
N LEU A 164 -4.83 -3.70 -1.36
CA LEU A 164 -5.64 -3.02 -0.35
C LEU A 164 -4.83 -1.94 0.37
N LEU A 165 -3.68 -2.30 0.96
CA LEU A 165 -2.83 -1.35 1.70
C LEU A 165 -2.35 -0.19 0.82
N TRP A 166 -1.93 -0.46 -0.42
CA TRP A 166 -1.41 0.61 -1.27
C TRP A 166 -2.51 1.61 -1.63
N HIS A 167 -3.66 1.12 -2.06
CA HIS A 167 -4.75 1.97 -2.53
C HIS A 167 -5.42 2.74 -1.40
N THR A 168 -5.62 2.12 -0.22
CA THR A 168 -6.26 2.83 0.90
C THR A 168 -5.30 3.72 1.66
N GLU A 169 -4.08 3.28 1.94
CA GLU A 169 -3.13 4.06 2.76
C GLU A 169 -2.36 5.07 1.90
N VAL A 170 -1.71 4.62 0.83
CA VAL A 170 -0.78 5.48 0.07
C VAL A 170 -1.53 6.36 -0.92
N GLU A 171 -2.47 5.80 -1.69
CA GLU A 171 -3.23 6.57 -2.68
C GLU A 171 -4.39 7.35 -2.06
N ALA A 172 -4.77 7.03 -0.81
CA ALA A 172 -5.92 7.60 -0.11
C ALA A 172 -7.24 7.47 -0.92
N GLU A 173 -7.40 6.35 -1.62
CA GLU A 173 -8.61 6.03 -2.37
C GLU A 173 -9.64 5.35 -1.45
N PRO A 174 -10.96 5.54 -1.70
CA PRO A 174 -11.99 4.84 -0.95
C PRO A 174 -11.93 3.33 -1.20
N ILE A 175 -12.36 2.53 -0.22
CA ILE A 175 -12.28 1.06 -0.25
C ILE A 175 -12.94 0.43 -1.49
N THR A 176 -13.92 1.12 -2.09
CA THR A 176 -14.59 0.71 -3.32
C THR A 176 -13.63 0.53 -4.50
N ILE A 177 -12.55 1.31 -4.56
CA ILE A 177 -11.56 1.21 -5.64
C ILE A 177 -10.78 -0.12 -5.54
N PRO A 178 -10.02 -0.42 -4.47
CA PRO A 178 -9.32 -1.71 -4.39
C PRO A 178 -10.27 -2.91 -4.32
N ALA A 179 -11.50 -2.75 -3.81
CA ALA A 179 -12.52 -3.80 -3.90
C ALA A 179 -12.82 -4.16 -5.37
N GLY A 180 -13.06 -3.16 -6.23
CA GLY A 180 -13.27 -3.37 -7.66
C GLY A 180 -12.05 -3.94 -8.38
N LEU A 181 -10.84 -3.48 -8.05
CA LEU A 181 -9.59 -4.00 -8.63
C LEU A 181 -9.34 -5.48 -8.29
N LEU A 182 -9.87 -5.95 -7.16
CA LEU A 182 -9.76 -7.33 -6.70
C LEU A 182 -11.01 -8.17 -6.99
N ALA A 183 -12.05 -7.59 -7.59
CA ALA A 183 -13.38 -8.20 -7.73
C ALA A 183 -13.97 -8.73 -6.41
N LEU A 184 -13.83 -7.95 -5.34
CA LEU A 184 -14.39 -8.22 -4.02
C LEU A 184 -15.57 -7.28 -3.74
N GLY A 185 -16.51 -7.72 -2.88
CA GLY A 185 -17.48 -6.82 -2.25
C GLY A 185 -16.79 -5.89 -1.24
N THR A 186 -17.39 -4.73 -0.97
CA THR A 186 -16.84 -3.71 -0.06
C THR A 186 -16.62 -4.25 1.35
N GLU A 187 -17.62 -4.94 1.93
CA GLU A 187 -17.52 -5.54 3.27
C GLU A 187 -16.35 -6.53 3.39
N THR A 188 -16.20 -7.41 2.38
CA THR A 188 -15.08 -8.36 2.31
C THR A 188 -13.74 -7.65 2.19
N ALA A 189 -13.67 -6.57 1.40
CA ALA A 189 -12.47 -5.77 1.23
C ALA A 189 -12.09 -5.04 2.53
N GLU A 190 -13.04 -4.53 3.30
CA GLU A 190 -12.80 -3.92 4.61
C GLU A 190 -12.24 -4.92 5.63
N GLY A 191 -12.84 -6.12 5.70
CA GLY A 191 -12.32 -7.21 6.52
C GLY A 191 -10.90 -7.61 6.13
N ALA A 192 -10.66 -7.77 4.82
CA ALA A 192 -9.35 -8.08 4.27
C ALA A 192 -8.32 -6.97 4.53
N LEU A 193 -8.72 -5.69 4.51
CA LEU A 193 -7.83 -4.57 4.83
C LEU A 193 -7.39 -4.59 6.30
N ARG A 194 -8.31 -4.86 7.24
CA ARG A 194 -7.95 -5.03 8.66
C ARG A 194 -6.93 -6.17 8.82
N GLN A 195 -7.19 -7.30 8.17
CA GLN A 195 -6.28 -8.45 8.16
C GLN A 195 -4.93 -8.13 7.50
N ALA A 196 -4.93 -7.31 6.44
CA ALA A 196 -3.71 -6.89 5.74
C ALA A 196 -2.83 -6.02 6.65
N ARG A 197 -3.41 -5.06 7.39
CA ARG A 197 -2.69 -4.23 8.37
C ARG A 197 -2.06 -5.09 9.48
N GLU A 198 -2.81 -6.06 10.01
CA GLU A 198 -2.29 -6.97 11.03
C GLU A 198 -1.14 -7.84 10.53
N GLN A 199 -1.28 -8.42 9.33
CA GLN A 199 -0.24 -9.25 8.72
C GLN A 199 0.99 -8.44 8.33
N PHE A 200 0.81 -7.20 7.89
CA PHE A 200 1.93 -6.32 7.61
C PHE A 200 2.74 -6.03 8.87
N ARG A 201 2.05 -5.74 9.99
CA ARG A 201 2.68 -5.53 11.30
C ARG A 201 3.41 -6.78 11.78
N ALA A 202 2.74 -7.93 11.72
CA ALA A 202 3.36 -9.23 12.05
C ALA A 202 4.57 -9.55 11.17
N GLY A 203 4.49 -9.18 9.88
CA GLY A 203 5.60 -9.27 8.92
C GLY A 203 6.80 -8.42 9.33
N CYS A 204 6.59 -7.18 9.82
CA CYS A 204 7.67 -6.32 10.31
C CYS A 204 8.36 -6.93 11.55
N VAL A 205 7.57 -7.47 12.48
CA VAL A 205 8.09 -8.17 13.68
C VAL A 205 8.89 -9.40 13.29
N ARG A 206 8.39 -10.20 12.33
CA ARG A 206 9.10 -11.37 11.80
C ARG A 206 10.40 -10.96 11.12
N ALA A 207 10.36 -9.97 10.22
CA ALA A 207 11.54 -9.45 9.54
C ALA A 207 12.61 -8.96 10.53
N HIS A 208 12.20 -8.30 11.61
CA HIS A 208 13.13 -7.88 12.67
C HIS A 208 13.87 -9.07 13.27
N ARG A 209 13.17 -10.17 13.58
CA ARG A 209 13.77 -11.37 14.19
C ARG A 209 14.71 -12.09 13.22
N GLU A 210 14.37 -12.11 11.94
CA GLU A 210 15.19 -12.72 10.88
C GLU A 210 16.47 -11.92 10.61
N LEU A 211 16.40 -10.59 10.70
CA LEU A 211 17.52 -9.67 10.45
C LEU A 211 18.23 -9.22 11.72
N ALA A 212 17.88 -9.78 12.88
CA ALA A 212 18.43 -9.37 14.17
C ALA A 212 19.94 -9.66 14.24
N PRO A 213 20.79 -8.66 14.54
CA PRO A 213 22.24 -8.85 14.61
C PRO A 213 22.68 -9.69 15.82
N THR A 214 21.91 -9.65 16.92
CA THR A 214 22.20 -10.36 18.16
C THR A 214 21.00 -11.11 18.71
N SER A 215 21.23 -12.09 19.58
CA SER A 215 20.18 -12.79 20.33
C SER A 215 19.38 -11.85 21.25
N GLU A 216 20.03 -10.85 21.82
CA GLU A 216 19.38 -9.81 22.63
C GLU A 216 18.35 -9.01 21.83
N CYS A 217 18.65 -8.66 20.58
CA CYS A 217 17.69 -7.98 19.70
C CYS A 217 16.43 -8.85 19.53
N ARG A 218 16.60 -10.16 19.33
CA ARG A 218 15.47 -11.11 19.19
C ARG A 218 14.62 -11.18 20.46
N PHE A 219 15.24 -11.12 21.64
CA PHE A 219 14.54 -11.08 22.93
C PHE A 219 13.73 -9.79 23.09
N HIS A 220 14.36 -8.62 22.93
CA HIS A 220 13.70 -7.33 23.12
C HIS A 220 12.56 -7.10 22.12
N ASN A 221 12.64 -7.65 20.91
CA ASN A 221 11.55 -7.59 19.95
C ASN A 221 10.23 -8.19 20.46
N ARG A 222 10.29 -9.28 21.24
CA ARG A 222 9.08 -9.88 21.84
C ARG A 222 8.42 -8.95 22.84
N LEU A 223 9.22 -8.11 23.50
CA LEU A 223 8.78 -7.12 24.49
C LEU A 223 8.38 -5.77 23.86
N LEU A 224 8.75 -5.52 22.60
CA LEU A 224 8.38 -4.31 21.85
C LEU A 224 6.95 -4.40 21.27
N ASP A 225 6.59 -5.55 20.71
CA ASP A 225 5.38 -5.64 19.86
C ASP A 225 4.07 -5.32 20.62
N VAL A 226 3.91 -5.88 21.82
CA VAL A 226 2.67 -5.79 22.61
C VAL A 226 2.44 -4.37 23.16
N PRO A 227 3.41 -3.69 23.81
CA PRO A 227 3.24 -2.31 24.25
C PRO A 227 2.91 -1.37 23.08
N MET A 228 3.55 -1.58 21.92
CA MET A 228 3.30 -0.78 20.72
C MET A 228 1.92 -1.04 20.11
N ARG A 229 1.16 -2.08 20.50
CA ARG A 229 -0.25 -2.24 20.09
C ARG A 229 -1.21 -1.46 20.98
N ARG A 230 -0.81 -1.22 22.23
CA ARG A 230 -1.68 -0.68 23.28
C ARG A 230 -1.38 0.78 23.60
N GLY A 231 -0.45 1.42 22.87
CA GLY A 231 0.08 2.74 23.22
C GLY A 231 0.76 2.78 24.60
N GLY A 232 1.25 1.64 25.08
CA GLY A 232 1.79 1.50 26.43
C GLY A 232 3.26 1.91 26.55
N ALA A 233 3.67 2.32 27.74
CA ALA A 233 5.07 2.63 28.02
C ALA A 233 5.97 1.39 27.86
N LEU A 234 7.12 1.57 27.21
CA LEU A 234 8.14 0.53 27.09
C LEU A 234 8.82 0.27 28.44
N LEU A 235 9.11 -1.00 28.71
CA LEU A 235 9.91 -1.43 29.86
C LEU A 235 11.27 -0.70 29.88
N PRO A 236 11.82 -0.36 31.07
CA PRO A 236 13.10 0.35 31.18
C PRO A 236 14.26 -0.32 30.44
N ASP A 237 14.32 -1.65 30.47
CA ASP A 237 15.36 -2.43 29.79
C ASP A 237 15.28 -2.33 28.27
N VAL A 238 14.06 -2.41 27.72
CA VAL A 238 13.81 -2.21 26.29
C VAL A 238 14.23 -0.79 25.89
N ARG A 239 13.89 0.22 26.70
CA ARG A 239 14.30 1.61 26.44
C ARG A 239 15.83 1.77 26.43
N ARG A 240 16.54 1.11 27.35
CA ARG A 240 18.01 1.10 27.38
C ARG A 240 18.57 0.48 26.10
N HIS A 241 18.10 -0.70 25.71
CA HIS A 241 18.55 -1.36 24.47
C HIS A 241 18.31 -0.50 23.23
N LEU A 242 17.14 0.17 23.13
CA LEU A 242 16.86 1.08 22.01
C LEU A 242 17.82 2.27 21.92
N ARG A 243 18.45 2.69 23.03
CA ARG A 243 19.46 3.76 23.00
C ARG A 243 20.78 3.30 22.40
N GLU A 244 21.08 2.01 22.50
CA GLU A 244 22.37 1.42 22.10
C GLU A 244 22.28 0.71 20.74
N CYS A 245 21.10 0.19 20.37
CA CYS A 245 20.91 -0.60 19.15
C CYS A 245 20.12 0.16 18.06
N GLY A 246 20.81 0.54 16.97
CA GLY A 246 20.18 1.20 15.81
C GLY A 246 19.12 0.37 15.09
N HIS A 247 19.30 -0.96 15.04
CA HIS A 247 18.34 -1.90 14.44
C HIS A 247 17.01 -1.92 15.19
N CYS A 248 17.05 -2.14 16.52
CA CYS A 248 15.85 -2.15 17.34
C CYS A 248 15.19 -0.78 17.41
N ARG A 249 15.96 0.32 17.39
CA ARG A 249 15.43 1.69 17.30
C ARG A 249 14.63 1.91 16.02
N SER A 250 15.18 1.49 14.88
CA SER A 250 14.49 1.55 13.59
C SER A 250 13.25 0.66 13.55
N ALA A 251 13.26 -0.45 14.29
CA ALA A 251 12.10 -1.34 14.39
C ALA A 251 10.97 -0.73 15.24
N ALA A 252 11.31 -0.14 16.39
CA ALA A 252 10.35 0.55 17.24
C ALA A 252 9.72 1.74 16.50
N GLU A 253 10.52 2.53 15.79
CA GLU A 253 10.01 3.64 14.99
C GLU A 253 9.06 3.15 13.87
N GLN A 254 9.39 2.08 13.14
CA GLN A 254 8.49 1.52 12.13
C GLN A 254 7.20 0.96 12.74
N LEU A 255 7.26 0.30 13.89
CA LEU A 255 6.07 -0.22 14.57
C LEU A 255 5.15 0.92 15.08
N ALA A 256 5.71 2.07 15.42
CA ALA A 256 4.95 3.27 15.80
C ALA A 256 4.11 3.86 14.64
N HIS A 257 4.53 3.65 13.39
CA HIS A 257 3.81 4.21 12.23
C HIS A 257 2.45 3.53 11.99
N PHE A 258 2.19 2.37 12.58
CA PHE A 258 0.92 1.65 12.39
C PHE A 258 -0.29 2.35 13.01
N ASP A 259 -0.05 3.28 13.94
CA ASP A 259 -1.13 4.01 14.60
C ASP A 259 -1.58 5.20 13.74
N ASP A 260 -0.65 6.04 13.26
CA ASP A 260 -0.99 7.33 12.62
C ASP A 260 -0.26 7.66 11.30
N ALA A 261 0.70 6.85 10.84
CA ALA A 261 1.58 7.21 9.72
C ALA A 261 1.93 6.03 8.79
N LEU A 262 0.97 5.11 8.62
CA LEU A 262 1.18 3.87 7.87
C LEU A 262 1.45 4.12 6.38
N ASP A 263 0.82 5.16 5.83
CA ASP A 263 1.04 5.70 4.50
C ASP A 263 2.50 6.12 4.26
N VAL A 264 3.10 6.85 5.20
CA VAL A 264 4.51 7.27 5.15
C VAL A 264 5.42 6.06 5.18
N LEU A 265 5.14 5.10 6.08
CA LEU A 265 5.91 3.86 6.18
C LEU A 265 5.86 3.06 4.87
N LEU A 266 4.67 2.89 4.28
CA LEU A 266 4.47 2.16 3.03
C LEU A 266 5.14 2.86 1.85
N ALA A 267 4.95 4.18 1.71
CA ALA A 267 5.57 4.93 0.63
C ALA A 267 7.11 4.93 0.74
N GLU A 268 7.66 5.17 1.94
CA GLU A 268 9.12 5.16 2.13
C GLU A 268 9.73 3.76 1.97
N SER A 269 8.99 2.68 2.27
CA SER A 269 9.49 1.31 2.08
C SER A 269 9.41 0.81 0.64
N VAL A 270 8.41 1.23 -0.15
CA VAL A 270 8.23 0.79 -1.55
C VAL A 270 8.90 1.76 -2.54
N LEU A 271 8.73 3.06 -2.33
CA LEU A 271 9.24 4.10 -3.24
C LEU A 271 10.61 4.60 -2.81
N GLY A 272 10.88 4.68 -1.51
CA GLY A 272 12.11 5.25 -0.98
C GLY A 272 12.31 6.69 -1.46
N TRP A 273 13.04 6.87 -2.56
CA TRP A 273 13.21 8.16 -3.21
C TRP A 273 11.86 8.73 -3.69
N GLY A 274 11.59 10.00 -3.35
CA GLY A 274 10.38 10.68 -3.81
C GLY A 274 9.09 10.25 -3.11
N ALA A 275 9.16 9.34 -2.13
CA ALA A 275 7.99 8.83 -1.39
C ALA A 275 7.09 9.94 -0.82
N ARG A 276 7.67 10.89 -0.09
CA ARG A 276 6.90 12.02 0.51
C ARG A 276 6.28 12.91 -0.55
N ARG A 277 7.04 13.31 -1.57
CA ARG A 277 6.53 14.09 -2.70
C ARG A 277 5.39 13.37 -3.44
N TYR A 278 5.42 12.04 -3.48
CA TYR A 278 4.34 11.24 -4.08
C TYR A 278 3.08 11.25 -3.20
N LEU A 279 3.23 11.07 -1.89
CA LEU A 279 2.13 11.19 -0.92
C LEU A 279 1.49 12.59 -0.95
N ASP A 280 2.31 13.63 -0.96
CA ASP A 280 1.86 15.03 -1.01
C ASP A 280 1.09 15.34 -2.31
N SER A 281 1.32 14.56 -3.38
CA SER A 281 0.63 14.73 -4.65
C SER A 281 -0.76 14.05 -4.69
N ARG A 282 -1.17 13.32 -3.65
CA ARG A 282 -2.41 12.54 -3.68
C ARG A 282 -3.63 13.44 -3.40
N PRO A 283 -4.69 13.39 -4.23
CA PRO A 283 -5.78 14.36 -4.20
C PRO A 283 -6.50 14.48 -2.85
N MET A 284 -6.70 13.35 -2.16
CA MET A 284 -7.47 13.30 -0.91
C MET A 284 -6.66 13.75 0.32
N ARG A 285 -5.35 13.97 0.17
CA ARG A 285 -4.44 14.43 1.25
C ARG A 285 -4.17 15.93 1.20
N GLY A 286 -4.59 16.59 0.12
CA GLY A 286 -4.55 18.04 -0.02
C GLY A 286 -5.66 18.72 0.78
N GLY A 287 -5.54 18.75 2.11
CA GLY A 287 -6.29 19.73 2.89
C GLY A 287 -5.90 21.13 2.43
N THR A 288 -6.86 21.88 1.87
CA THR A 288 -6.82 23.35 1.62
C THR A 288 -5.42 23.97 1.48
N VAL A 289 -4.64 23.48 0.51
CA VAL A 289 -3.57 24.31 -0.04
C VAL A 289 -4.27 25.19 -1.06
N THR A 290 -4.61 26.43 -0.67
CA THR A 290 -4.90 27.50 -1.62
C THR A 290 -3.85 27.43 -2.72
N ALA A 291 -4.27 27.07 -3.92
CA ALA A 291 -3.42 27.02 -5.09
C ALA A 291 -2.80 28.41 -5.28
N SER A 292 -1.56 28.59 -4.81
CA SER A 292 -0.71 29.64 -5.33
C SER A 292 -0.32 29.19 -6.73
N ALA A 293 -1.08 29.66 -7.71
CA ALA A 293 -0.72 29.59 -9.10
C ALA A 293 0.66 30.24 -9.30
N PRO A 294 1.59 29.65 -10.07
CA PRO A 294 2.85 30.29 -10.38
C PRO A 294 2.62 31.35 -11.45
N GLY A 295 2.95 32.60 -11.13
CA GLY A 295 3.16 33.66 -12.14
C GLY A 295 2.02 34.64 -12.34
N GLY A 296 1.84 35.56 -11.38
CA GLY A 296 1.28 36.89 -11.63
C GLY A 296 2.26 37.93 -11.12
N ARG A 297 2.87 38.71 -12.00
CA ARG A 297 3.73 39.87 -11.63
C ARG A 297 2.92 40.80 -10.70
N PRO A 298 3.54 41.45 -9.69
CA PRO A 298 2.87 42.53 -8.99
C PRO A 298 2.61 43.67 -9.98
N GLY A 299 1.33 43.95 -10.26
CA GLY A 299 0.94 45.20 -10.92
C GLY A 299 1.24 46.39 -10.00
N PRO A 300 1.53 47.58 -10.56
CA PRO A 300 1.86 48.75 -9.75
C PRO A 300 0.67 49.14 -8.86
N LEU A 301 1.00 49.52 -7.62
CA LEU A 301 0.07 49.97 -6.59
C LEU A 301 -0.92 51.02 -7.14
N GLY A 302 -2.19 50.64 -7.19
CA GLY A 302 -3.29 51.57 -7.42
C GLY A 302 -3.41 52.56 -6.26
N ARG A 303 -3.46 53.84 -6.60
CA ARG A 303 -3.63 54.99 -5.71
C ARG A 303 -4.85 54.81 -4.78
N PRO A 304 -4.81 55.20 -3.50
CA PRO A 304 -5.98 55.20 -2.63
C PRO A 304 -7.08 56.12 -3.20
N GLY A 305 -8.31 55.63 -3.27
CA GLY A 305 -9.48 56.40 -3.69
C GLY A 305 -9.80 57.53 -2.70
N SER A 306 -10.26 58.65 -3.23
CA SER A 306 -10.65 59.85 -2.47
C SER A 306 -11.78 59.56 -1.46
N PRO A 307 -11.81 60.21 -0.29
CA PRO A 307 -12.91 60.10 0.65
C PRO A 307 -14.23 60.59 0.03
N GLY A 308 -15.31 59.81 0.21
CA GLY A 308 -16.66 60.18 -0.22
C GLY A 308 -17.20 61.40 0.55
N LEU A 309 -18.00 62.20 -0.14
CA LEU A 309 -18.65 63.40 0.40
C LEU A 309 -19.59 63.07 1.57
N PRO A 310 -19.67 63.93 2.61
CA PRO A 310 -20.62 63.76 3.70
C PRO A 310 -22.06 64.00 3.22
N GLY A 311 -22.98 63.11 3.59
CA GLY A 311 -24.42 63.27 3.37
C GLY A 311 -25.00 64.40 4.24
N PRO A 312 -26.11 65.03 3.81
CA PRO A 312 -26.70 66.16 4.52
C PRO A 312 -27.24 65.75 5.89
N SER A 313 -26.95 66.56 6.91
CA SER A 313 -27.50 66.43 8.26
C SER A 313 -28.85 67.13 8.39
N GLY A 314 -29.85 66.36 8.83
CA GLY A 314 -30.88 66.67 9.83
C GLY A 314 -31.77 67.91 9.69
N ALA A 315 -33.09 67.68 9.68
CA ALA A 315 -34.07 68.59 10.26
C ALA A 315 -34.25 68.27 11.76
N SER A 316 -34.14 69.28 12.62
CA SER A 316 -34.38 69.17 14.07
C SER A 316 -35.85 69.40 14.42
N GLY A 317 -36.35 68.66 15.41
CA GLY A 317 -37.61 68.91 16.14
C GLY A 317 -37.53 68.32 17.55
N PRO A 318 -38.24 68.85 18.56
CA PRO A 318 -37.72 68.95 19.92
C PRO A 318 -38.33 68.00 20.97
N THR A 319 -37.63 67.94 22.12
CA THR A 319 -38.05 67.64 23.51
C THR A 319 -38.25 66.19 24.01
N GLY A 320 -37.47 65.81 25.04
CA GLY A 320 -37.74 64.73 26.01
C GLY A 320 -36.49 64.01 26.59
N PRO A 321 -36.24 63.98 27.92
CA PRO A 321 -34.93 63.59 28.50
C PRO A 321 -34.83 62.14 29.04
N SER A 322 -33.58 61.70 29.31
CA SER A 322 -33.10 60.46 29.99
C SER A 322 -32.74 59.30 29.05
N GLY A 323 -31.60 58.60 29.12
CA GLY A 323 -30.45 58.66 30.03
C GLY A 323 -29.36 57.64 29.68
N VAL A 324 -28.25 57.75 30.44
CA VAL A 324 -27.18 56.78 30.80
C VAL A 324 -26.20 56.25 29.72
N SER A 325 -24.93 56.59 29.98
CA SER A 325 -23.67 56.15 29.36
C SER A 325 -23.29 54.70 29.68
N GLY A 326 -22.63 54.02 28.72
CA GLY A 326 -21.93 52.74 28.91
C GLY A 326 -20.40 52.89 28.81
N PRO A 327 -19.59 51.97 29.40
CA PRO A 327 -18.21 52.26 29.80
C PRO A 327 -17.11 51.94 28.78
N SER A 328 -15.97 52.60 29.00
CA SER A 328 -14.72 52.57 28.25
C SER A 328 -13.94 51.24 28.31
N ARG A 329 -13.18 51.01 27.23
CA ARG A 329 -12.26 49.90 26.97
C ARG A 329 -10.88 50.15 27.62
N VAL A 330 -10.30 49.14 28.27
CA VAL A 330 -8.96 49.15 28.89
C VAL A 330 -7.86 48.87 27.83
N PRO A 331 -6.73 49.59 27.81
CA PRO A 331 -5.55 49.29 26.98
C PRO A 331 -4.54 48.35 27.68
N GLY A 332 -3.90 47.47 26.90
CA GLY A 332 -2.79 46.60 27.34
C GLY A 332 -1.41 47.28 27.32
N PRO A 333 -0.40 46.70 28.01
CA PRO A 333 0.81 47.41 28.38
C PRO A 333 1.92 47.43 27.32
N SER A 334 2.84 48.39 27.52
CA SER A 334 3.96 48.77 26.66
C SER A 334 5.32 48.22 27.12
N ARG A 335 6.23 48.12 26.13
CA ARG A 335 7.70 48.39 26.14
C ARG A 335 8.72 47.39 26.74
N ALA A 336 9.78 47.13 25.94
CA ALA A 336 11.20 47.53 26.18
C ALA A 336 12.05 47.11 24.94
N SER A 337 12.68 47.98 24.13
CA SER A 337 14.10 48.49 24.20
C SER A 337 15.08 47.58 24.95
N GLY A 338 16.27 47.16 24.50
CA GLY A 338 17.16 47.49 23.38
C GLY A 338 18.61 47.39 23.91
N VAL A 339 19.53 46.65 23.28
CA VAL A 339 21.00 46.70 23.55
C VAL A 339 21.79 46.32 22.28
N ILE A 340 22.94 47.00 22.10
CA ILE A 340 23.88 47.00 20.97
C ILE A 340 25.18 46.26 21.36
N GLY A 341 25.89 45.69 20.38
CA GLY A 341 27.33 45.31 20.43
C GLY A 341 27.58 43.82 20.10
N SER A 342 28.60 43.37 19.37
CA SER A 342 29.84 43.98 18.85
C SER A 342 30.49 43.08 17.78
N VAL A 343 31.36 43.67 16.97
CA VAL A 343 32.17 43.10 15.88
C VAL A 343 33.28 42.15 16.40
N GLY A 344 33.63 41.13 15.61
CA GLY A 344 34.85 40.32 15.83
C GLY A 344 35.24 39.49 14.60
N ALA A 345 36.31 39.92 13.91
CA ALA A 345 36.94 39.25 12.77
C ALA A 345 38.03 38.27 13.23
N GLY A 346 38.27 37.17 12.48
CA GLY A 346 39.32 36.20 12.80
C GLY A 346 39.64 35.15 11.72
N ARG A 347 40.47 35.57 10.76
CA ARG A 347 41.45 34.87 9.88
C ARG A 347 41.49 33.33 9.72
N HIS A 348 41.63 32.94 8.44
CA HIS A 348 42.16 31.67 7.92
C HIS A 348 43.70 31.62 7.86
N ARG A 349 44.33 30.46 8.13
CA ARG A 349 45.44 29.85 7.33
C ARG A 349 46.01 28.55 7.93
N GLY A 350 46.42 27.64 7.02
CA GLY A 350 47.45 26.60 7.20
C GLY A 350 46.94 25.22 7.61
N GLY A 351 47.35 24.09 7.04
CA GLY A 351 48.38 23.81 6.05
C GLY A 351 48.44 22.29 5.77
N SER A 352 48.89 21.94 4.57
CA SER A 352 49.17 20.60 4.07
C SER A 352 50.49 20.03 4.62
N ALA A 353 50.55 18.72 4.94
CA ALA A 353 51.67 17.80 4.65
C ALA A 353 51.46 16.44 5.33
N GLY A 354 51.83 15.34 4.65
CA GLY A 354 51.98 14.03 5.28
C GLY A 354 51.76 12.86 4.32
N ARG A 355 52.84 12.45 3.63
CA ARG A 355 52.92 11.35 2.67
C ARG A 355 53.68 10.18 3.33
N GLU A 356 53.06 8.98 3.35
CA GLU A 356 53.60 7.59 3.33
C GLU A 356 54.83 7.20 4.19
N PRO A 357 54.94 5.96 4.76
CA PRO A 357 55.07 4.76 3.91
C PRO A 357 54.56 3.38 4.41
N LEU A 358 54.22 2.54 3.43
CA LEU A 358 54.54 1.10 3.24
C LEU A 358 54.15 0.04 4.30
N SER A 359 53.35 -0.95 3.88
CA SER A 359 53.75 -2.36 3.98
C SER A 359 52.91 -3.28 3.08
N ARG A 360 53.59 -3.92 2.13
CA ARG A 360 53.10 -4.91 1.17
C ARG A 360 53.53 -6.29 1.68
N ARG A 361 52.61 -7.17 2.06
CA ARG A 361 52.86 -8.62 2.08
C ARG A 361 51.66 -9.42 1.57
N HIS A 362 51.95 -10.18 0.52
CA HIS A 362 51.15 -11.25 -0.07
C HIS A 362 50.79 -12.35 0.94
N ARG A 363 49.65 -13.01 0.71
CA ARG A 363 49.55 -14.48 0.64
C ARG A 363 48.38 -14.90 -0.26
N LYS A 364 48.67 -15.84 -1.15
CA LYS A 364 47.76 -16.48 -2.11
C LYS A 364 46.95 -17.58 -1.40
N ALA A 365 45.77 -17.86 -1.98
CA ALA A 365 45.07 -19.14 -2.05
C ALA A 365 44.58 -19.80 -0.75
N VAL A 366 43.24 -19.91 -0.61
CA VAL A 366 42.54 -21.20 -0.50
C VAL A 366 41.17 -21.04 -1.16
N ALA A 367 40.98 -21.71 -2.30
CA ALA A 367 39.69 -22.08 -2.85
C ALA A 367 39.48 -23.56 -2.55
N LEU A 368 38.35 -23.94 -1.94
CA LEU A 368 37.72 -25.28 -1.99
C LEU A 368 36.53 -25.28 -1.00
N GLY A 369 35.32 -25.56 -1.50
CA GLY A 369 34.22 -25.95 -0.61
C GLY A 369 32.80 -25.45 -0.93
N ILE A 370 32.35 -25.42 -2.18
CA ILE A 370 30.90 -25.26 -2.51
C ILE A 370 30.42 -26.37 -3.49
N GLY A 371 31.20 -27.43 -3.66
CA GLY A 371 30.88 -28.52 -4.61
C GLY A 371 30.03 -29.68 -4.05
N LEU A 372 29.95 -29.85 -2.72
CA LEU A 372 29.38 -31.06 -2.11
C LEU A 372 27.94 -30.90 -1.59
N THR A 373 27.46 -29.68 -1.33
CA THR A 373 26.08 -29.46 -0.85
C THR A 373 25.05 -29.54 -1.97
N SER A 374 25.43 -29.20 -3.20
CA SER A 374 24.53 -29.26 -4.36
C SER A 374 24.25 -30.69 -4.83
N LEU A 375 25.19 -31.61 -4.65
CA LEU A 375 25.03 -33.01 -5.09
C LEU A 375 24.15 -33.82 -4.12
N VAL A 376 24.22 -33.51 -2.83
CA VAL A 376 23.34 -34.11 -1.80
C VAL A 376 21.89 -33.63 -1.97
N LEU A 377 21.67 -32.35 -2.27
CA LEU A 377 20.33 -31.80 -2.52
C LEU A 377 19.69 -32.39 -3.79
N LEU A 378 20.47 -32.62 -4.85
CA LEU A 378 19.95 -33.20 -6.09
C LEU A 378 19.56 -34.68 -5.93
N ALA A 379 20.32 -35.45 -5.13
CA ALA A 379 19.99 -36.84 -4.81
C ALA A 379 18.70 -36.95 -3.97
N THR A 380 18.49 -36.06 -2.99
CA THR A 380 17.25 -36.06 -2.19
C THR A 380 16.00 -35.71 -2.99
N VAL A 381 16.10 -34.86 -4.02
CA VAL A 381 14.96 -34.51 -4.87
C VAL A 381 14.58 -35.65 -5.82
N LEU A 382 15.55 -36.42 -6.32
CA LEU A 382 15.28 -37.54 -7.22
C LEU A 382 14.67 -38.75 -6.48
N VAL A 383 15.03 -39.00 -5.21
CA VAL A 383 14.42 -40.06 -4.39
C VAL A 383 12.99 -39.70 -4.00
N ALA A 384 12.69 -38.42 -3.74
CA ALA A 384 11.34 -37.98 -3.38
C ALA A 384 10.35 -37.99 -4.56
N LYS A 385 10.83 -37.89 -5.81
CA LYS A 385 9.99 -37.88 -7.02
C LYS A 385 9.80 -39.25 -7.68
N GLY A 386 10.63 -40.25 -7.33
CA GLY A 386 10.56 -41.60 -7.88
C GLY A 386 9.59 -42.55 -7.17
N TRP A 387 8.86 -42.10 -6.15
CA TRP A 387 7.97 -42.94 -5.33
C TRP A 387 6.48 -42.69 -5.56
N THR A 388 6.13 -41.85 -6.54
CA THR A 388 4.73 -41.55 -6.88
C THR A 388 4.47 -41.78 -8.35
N ASP A 389 4.64 -43.02 -8.81
CA ASP A 389 3.75 -43.67 -9.77
C ASP A 389 4.14 -45.15 -9.89
N ASP A 390 3.26 -46.04 -9.43
CA ASP A 390 2.94 -47.35 -10.02
C ASP A 390 2.20 -48.21 -9.00
N GLY A 391 0.97 -48.61 -9.32
CA GLY A 391 0.21 -49.55 -8.49
C GLY A 391 -1.28 -49.60 -8.74
N ALA A 392 -1.72 -49.77 -9.99
CA ALA A 392 -3.03 -50.35 -10.26
C ALA A 392 -3.01 -51.85 -9.89
N VAL A 393 -4.03 -52.36 -9.20
CA VAL A 393 -4.71 -53.66 -9.43
C VAL A 393 -5.81 -53.94 -8.37
N ARG A 394 -6.84 -54.65 -8.85
CA ARG A 394 -8.14 -55.08 -8.30
C ARG A 394 -8.10 -55.81 -6.94
N GLY A 395 -9.19 -55.70 -6.16
CA GLY A 395 -9.41 -56.36 -4.84
C GLY A 395 -9.59 -57.89 -4.87
N PRO A 396 -9.79 -58.57 -3.71
CA PRO A 396 -11.15 -58.88 -3.24
C PRO A 396 -11.41 -59.07 -1.70
N ARG A 397 -12.70 -58.94 -1.32
CA ARG A 397 -13.53 -59.58 -0.25
C ARG A 397 -13.14 -59.65 1.26
N VAL A 398 -14.00 -59.01 2.09
CA VAL A 398 -14.82 -59.44 3.31
C VAL A 398 -14.41 -60.75 4.03
N PRO A 399 -14.57 -60.97 5.39
CA PRO A 399 -15.72 -60.57 6.23
C PRO A 399 -15.47 -60.33 7.75
N TRP A 400 -16.54 -60.00 8.50
CA TRP A 400 -16.90 -60.21 9.94
C TRP A 400 -17.90 -59.08 10.31
N GLY A 401 -19.16 -59.22 10.75
CA GLY A 401 -19.95 -60.29 11.41
C GLY A 401 -20.54 -59.71 12.72
N ALA A 402 -21.66 -58.95 12.70
CA ALA A 402 -23.02 -59.28 13.20
C ALA A 402 -23.22 -59.11 14.75
N PRO A 403 -24.42 -59.22 15.40
CA PRO A 403 -25.80 -59.39 14.90
C PRO A 403 -26.97 -58.69 15.70
N THR A 404 -28.20 -58.89 15.19
CA THR A 404 -29.55 -58.86 15.83
C THR A 404 -30.23 -57.48 16.04
N THR A 405 -31.53 -57.27 15.82
CA THR A 405 -32.74 -58.14 15.83
C THR A 405 -33.73 -57.74 14.71
N GLY A 406 -34.58 -58.68 14.27
CA GLY A 406 -35.64 -58.46 13.29
C GLY A 406 -37.05 -58.64 13.87
N ALA A 407 -38.07 -58.26 13.08
CA ALA A 407 -39.20 -59.10 12.65
C ALA A 407 -40.51 -58.30 12.36
N ALA A 408 -41.24 -58.79 11.35
CA ALA A 408 -42.70 -58.66 11.09
C ALA A 408 -43.24 -57.29 10.60
N HIS A 409 -44.19 -57.16 9.66
CA HIS A 409 -45.08 -58.06 8.91
C HIS A 409 -45.66 -57.27 7.69
N PRO A 410 -46.12 -57.89 6.58
CA PRO A 410 -46.79 -57.22 5.47
C PRO A 410 -48.32 -57.44 5.47
N SER A 411 -49.10 -56.55 4.86
CA SER A 411 -50.48 -56.82 4.41
C SER A 411 -50.93 -55.88 3.29
N ARG A 412 -51.84 -56.43 2.47
CA ARG A 412 -52.23 -56.07 1.10
C ARG A 412 -53.75 -55.79 1.07
N ALA A 413 -54.20 -54.80 0.32
CA ALA A 413 -55.57 -54.61 -0.22
C ALA A 413 -55.51 -53.48 -1.26
N GLY A 414 -56.19 -53.44 -2.41
CA GLY A 414 -57.21 -54.26 -3.07
C GLY A 414 -57.34 -53.81 -4.55
N ALA A 415 -58.05 -54.58 -5.38
CA ALA A 415 -58.26 -54.42 -6.83
C ALA A 415 -59.60 -53.68 -7.14
N PRO A 416 -60.20 -53.72 -8.36
CA PRO A 416 -59.72 -53.45 -9.74
C PRO A 416 -60.67 -52.50 -10.55
N ALA A 417 -60.31 -52.17 -11.80
CA ALA A 417 -61.15 -52.32 -13.04
C ALA A 417 -60.82 -51.31 -14.16
N GLY A 418 -60.85 -51.77 -15.42
CA GLY A 418 -61.02 -50.93 -16.62
C GLY A 418 -60.10 -51.25 -17.81
N ALA A 419 -60.56 -52.08 -18.75
CA ALA A 419 -59.92 -52.42 -20.03
C ALA A 419 -60.52 -51.59 -21.18
N VAL A 420 -59.75 -51.21 -22.21
CA VAL A 420 -60.21 -51.05 -23.61
C VAL A 420 -59.02 -51.23 -24.61
N LEU A 421 -59.28 -51.98 -25.67
CA LEU A 421 -58.51 -52.30 -26.90
C LEU A 421 -58.22 -51.03 -27.76
N GLY A 422 -57.39 -50.96 -28.81
CA GLY A 422 -56.96 -51.93 -29.81
C GLY A 422 -56.19 -51.22 -30.94
N LEU A 423 -55.43 -52.05 -31.65
CA LEU A 423 -54.60 -51.89 -32.87
C LEU A 423 -55.43 -51.52 -34.13
N PRO A 424 -54.88 -51.25 -35.34
CA PRO A 424 -53.73 -51.88 -36.02
C PRO A 424 -52.41 -51.10 -36.11
#